data_AF-A0AAI8SZ39-F1
#
_entry.id   AF-A0AAI8SZ39-F1
#
_cell.length_a   1.000
_cell.length_b   1.000
_cell.length_c   1.000
_cell.angle_alpha   90.00
_cell.angle_beta   90.00
_cell.angle_gamma   90.00
#
_symmetry.space_group_name_H-M   'P 1'
#
loop_
_entity.id
_entity.type
_entity.pdbx_description
1 polymer ?
#
loop_
_entity_poly.entity_id
_entity_poly.type
_entity_poly.pdbx_seq_one_letter_code
_entity_poly.pdbx_strand_id
1 'polypeptide(L)'
;MHNYPIELRDDLNRTLIKTIYDFGIVNVPVLAARLAGRHCDLSLADAERLVLGFAQLYSAPIEFDRSARDWRSREPVGADNNGLLLDIVENGFGRAA
;
A
#
# COMPACT_ATOMS: atom_id res chain seq x y z
N MET A 1 15.47 -15.64 6.37
CA MET A 1 15.18 -14.49 5.47
C MET A 1 14.93 -15.08 4.09
N HIS A 2 13.68 -15.07 3.58
CA HIS A 2 13.37 -15.65 2.27
C HIS A 2 14.09 -14.85 1.19
N ASN A 3 14.94 -15.51 0.39
CA ASN A 3 15.66 -14.85 -0.69
C ASN A 3 14.76 -14.81 -1.92
N TYR A 4 13.89 -13.80 -1.97
CA TYR A 4 13.04 -13.57 -3.13
C TYR A 4 13.86 -13.17 -4.37
N PRO A 5 13.39 -13.54 -5.58
CA PRO A 5 14.02 -13.13 -6.84
C PRO A 5 14.19 -11.60 -6.90
N ILE A 6 15.26 -11.15 -7.56
CA ILE A 6 15.56 -9.71 -7.73
C ILE A 6 14.39 -9.01 -8.44
N GLU A 7 13.81 -9.65 -9.45
CA GLU A 7 12.66 -9.17 -10.22
C GLU A 7 11.43 -8.88 -9.34
N LEU A 8 11.15 -9.74 -8.36
CA LEU A 8 10.04 -9.56 -7.43
C LEU A 8 10.29 -8.37 -6.49
N ARG A 9 11.54 -8.20 -6.01
CA ARG A 9 11.91 -7.07 -5.17
C ARG A 9 11.82 -5.74 -5.93
N ASP A 10 12.25 -5.72 -7.18
CA ASP A 10 12.22 -4.51 -8.02
C ASP A 10 10.78 -4.11 -8.40
N ASP A 11 9.93 -5.07 -8.77
CA ASP A 11 8.50 -4.84 -9.02
C ASP A 11 7.80 -4.31 -7.76
N LEU A 12 8.09 -4.92 -6.61
CA LEU A 12 7.53 -4.50 -5.33
C LEU A 12 7.97 -3.08 -4.97
N ASN A 13 9.27 -2.76 -5.08
CA ASN A 13 9.81 -1.43 -4.81
C ASN A 13 9.16 -0.37 -5.70
N ARG A 14 9.12 -0.61 -7.02
CA ARG A 14 8.51 0.34 -7.95
C ARG A 14 7.02 0.53 -7.66
N THR A 15 6.30 -0.57 -7.40
CA THR A 15 4.86 -0.52 -7.09
C THR A 15 4.61 0.25 -5.79
N LEU A 16 5.38 -0.01 -4.73
CA LEU A 16 5.20 0.69 -3.44
C LEU A 16 5.57 2.15 -3.52
N ILE A 17 6.73 2.50 -4.09
CA ILE A 17 7.17 3.90 -4.19
C ILE A 17 6.14 4.70 -4.99
N LYS A 18 5.67 4.16 -6.12
CA LYS A 18 4.62 4.81 -6.91
C LYS A 18 3.34 4.96 -6.09
N THR A 19 2.94 3.94 -5.34
CA THR A 19 1.72 3.98 -4.51
C THR A 19 1.83 5.00 -3.39
N ILE A 20 2.98 5.08 -2.71
CA ILE A 20 3.24 6.08 -1.66
C ILE A 20 3.25 7.48 -2.27
N TYR A 21 3.86 7.65 -3.45
CA TYR A 21 3.88 8.94 -4.13
C TYR A 21 2.47 9.39 -4.55
N ASP A 22 1.70 8.50 -5.17
CA ASP A 22 0.38 8.82 -5.72
C ASP A 22 -0.69 8.94 -4.63
N PHE A 23 -0.63 8.15 -3.56
CA PHE A 23 -1.73 8.01 -2.60
C PHE A 23 -1.34 8.28 -1.16
N GLY A 24 -0.04 8.43 -0.84
CA GLY A 24 0.51 8.65 0.50
C GLY A 24 0.17 7.59 1.56
N ILE A 25 -0.45 6.48 1.17
CA ILE A 25 -0.81 5.35 2.03
C ILE A 25 -0.72 4.05 1.23
N VAL A 26 -0.50 2.93 1.90
CA VAL A 26 -0.42 1.60 1.29
C VAL A 26 -1.55 0.72 1.80
N ASN A 27 -2.43 0.28 0.90
CA ASN A 27 -3.38 -0.79 1.19
C ASN A 27 -2.72 -2.17 0.96
N VAL A 28 -2.39 -2.84 2.06
CA VAL A 28 -1.62 -4.09 2.02
C VAL A 28 -2.38 -5.20 1.28
N PRO A 29 -3.65 -5.54 1.61
CA PRO A 29 -4.39 -6.56 0.88
C PRO A 29 -4.53 -6.30 -0.62
N VAL A 30 -4.79 -5.04 -1.02
CA VAL A 30 -4.98 -4.69 -2.43
C VAL A 30 -3.68 -4.83 -3.22
N LEU A 31 -2.57 -4.31 -2.70
CA LEU A 31 -1.29 -4.45 -3.37
C LEU A 31 -0.80 -5.90 -3.37
N ALA A 32 -1.03 -6.65 -2.30
CA ALA A 32 -0.69 -8.07 -2.22
C ALA A 32 -1.44 -8.90 -3.27
N ALA A 33 -2.75 -8.68 -3.43
CA ALA A 33 -3.54 -9.35 -4.46
C ALA A 33 -3.05 -9.01 -5.87
N ARG A 34 -2.69 -7.74 -6.12
CA ARG A 34 -2.10 -7.31 -7.40
C ARG A 34 -0.74 -7.95 -7.65
N LEU A 35 0.10 -8.06 -6.63
CA LEU A 35 1.43 -8.66 -6.73
C LEU A 35 1.35 -10.17 -6.98
N ALA A 36 0.54 -10.89 -6.20
CA ALA A 36 0.29 -12.33 -6.41
C ALA A 36 -0.33 -12.61 -7.80
N GLY A 37 -1.18 -11.71 -8.31
CA GLY A 37 -1.73 -11.82 -9.66
C GLY A 37 -0.70 -11.64 -10.79
N ARG A 38 0.46 -11.02 -10.52
CA ARG A 38 1.57 -10.87 -11.48
C ARG A 38 2.64 -11.95 -11.34
N HIS A 39 2.72 -12.59 -10.18
CA HIS A 39 3.76 -13.56 -9.83
C HIS A 39 3.11 -14.89 -9.41
N CYS A 40 2.99 -15.82 -10.36
CA CYS A 40 2.22 -17.07 -10.23
C CYS A 40 2.63 -17.94 -9.03
N ASP A 41 3.91 -17.89 -8.66
CA ASP A 41 4.50 -18.71 -7.57
C ASP A 41 4.43 -18.01 -6.21
N LEU A 42 3.91 -16.78 -6.15
CA LEU A 42 3.81 -16.00 -4.91
C LEU A 42 2.44 -16.21 -4.27
N SER A 43 2.42 -16.87 -3.11
CA SER A 43 1.20 -17.01 -2.33
C SER A 43 0.68 -15.62 -1.88
N LEU A 44 -0.64 -15.47 -1.77
CA LEU A 44 -1.22 -14.20 -1.30
C LEU A 44 -0.70 -13.82 0.10
N ALA A 45 -0.52 -14.80 0.99
CA ALA A 45 0.00 -14.57 2.33
C ALA A 45 1.45 -14.06 2.31
N ASP A 46 2.27 -14.59 1.40
CA ASP A 46 3.66 -14.12 1.24
C ASP A 46 3.72 -12.76 0.56
N ALA A 47 2.82 -12.49 -0.39
CA ALA A 47 2.64 -11.16 -0.97
C ALA A 47 2.24 -10.13 0.10
N GLU A 48 1.30 -10.45 1.01
CA GLU A 48 0.90 -9.56 2.11
C GLU A 48 2.08 -9.28 3.05
N ARG A 49 2.86 -10.31 3.42
CA ARG A 49 4.07 -10.14 4.25
C ARG A 49 5.11 -9.26 3.57
N LEU A 50 5.31 -9.44 2.27
CA LEU A 50 6.25 -8.66 1.48
C LEU A 50 5.83 -7.19 1.41
N VAL A 51 4.58 -6.93 1.02
CA VAL A 51 4.04 -5.57 0.93
C VAL A 51 4.09 -4.87 2.28
N LEU A 52 3.70 -5.54 3.36
CA LEU A 52 3.77 -4.99 4.71
C LEU A 52 5.21 -4.65 5.12
N GLY A 53 6.15 -5.58 4.91
CA GLY A 53 7.55 -5.37 5.27
C GLY A 53 8.19 -4.20 4.52
N PHE A 54 7.88 -4.04 3.23
CA PHE A 54 8.37 -2.91 2.44
C PHE A 54 7.66 -1.60 2.82
N ALA A 55 6.36 -1.61 3.10
CA ALA A 55 5.66 -0.43 3.57
C ALA A 55 6.26 0.09 4.89
N GLN A 56 6.58 -0.83 5.80
CA GLN A 56 7.28 -0.52 7.05
C GLN A 56 8.69 0.03 6.82
N LEU A 57 9.45 -0.52 5.86
CA LEU A 57 10.77 -0.03 5.50
C LEU A 57 10.74 1.45 5.05
N TYR A 58 9.70 1.84 4.32
CA TYR A 58 9.49 3.21 3.86
C TYR A 58 8.74 4.09 4.87
N SER A 59 8.41 3.59 6.06
CA SER A 59 7.57 4.29 7.05
C SER A 59 6.25 4.78 6.45
N ALA A 60 5.70 4.03 5.48
CA ALA A 60 4.47 4.40 4.80
C ALA A 60 3.27 4.21 5.76
N PRO A 61 2.28 5.13 5.74
CA PRO A 61 0.98 4.85 6.32
C PRO A 61 0.39 3.57 5.69
N ILE A 62 -0.28 2.75 6.50
CA ILE A 62 -0.79 1.44 6.08
C ILE A 62 -2.29 1.35 6.39
N GLU A 63 -3.05 0.80 5.45
CA GLU A 63 -4.44 0.38 5.66
C GLU A 63 -4.65 -1.10 5.30
N PHE A 64 -5.66 -1.70 5.92
CA PHE A 64 -6.04 -3.10 5.74
C PHE A 64 -7.50 -3.26 5.25
N ASP A 65 -7.92 -2.42 4.29
CA ASP A 65 -9.24 -2.56 3.66
C ASP A 65 -9.22 -3.62 2.55
N ARG A 66 -9.75 -4.81 2.86
CA ARG A 66 -9.88 -5.92 1.89
C ARG A 66 -10.98 -5.70 0.86
N SER A 67 -11.97 -4.85 1.14
CA SER A 67 -13.05 -4.55 0.18
C SER A 67 -12.54 -3.69 -0.97
N ALA A 68 -11.38 -3.03 -0.77
CA ALA A 68 -10.82 -2.01 -1.62
C ALA A 68 -11.81 -0.88 -1.90
N ARG A 69 -12.86 -0.73 -1.08
CA ARG A 69 -13.96 0.21 -1.33
C ARG A 69 -13.41 1.62 -1.23
N ASP A 70 -12.77 1.92 -0.11
CA ASP A 70 -12.21 3.23 0.16
C ASP A 70 -10.99 3.48 -0.74
N TRP A 71 -10.17 2.44 -0.95
CA TRP A 71 -9.01 2.48 -1.84
C TRP A 71 -9.36 2.80 -3.30
N ARG A 72 -10.44 2.23 -3.84
CA ARG A 72 -10.86 2.45 -5.24
C ARG A 72 -11.43 3.84 -5.47
N SER A 73 -11.96 4.47 -4.43
CA SER A 73 -12.46 5.84 -4.45
C SER A 73 -11.39 6.89 -4.16
N ARG A 74 -10.17 6.50 -3.74
CA ARG A 74 -9.07 7.45 -3.54
C ARG A 74 -8.62 7.99 -4.89
N GLU A 75 -8.68 9.30 -5.04
CA GLU A 75 -7.97 10.00 -6.10
C GLU A 75 -6.47 10.08 -5.72
N PRO A 76 -5.56 10.01 -6.70
CA PRO A 76 -4.17 10.33 -6.45
C PRO A 76 -4.08 11.73 -5.87
N VAL A 77 -3.35 11.90 -4.77
CA VAL A 77 -2.91 13.23 -4.39
C VAL A 77 -1.97 13.71 -5.48
N GLY A 78 -2.18 14.93 -5.98
CA GLY A 78 -1.26 15.53 -6.93
C GLY A 78 0.16 15.58 -6.38
N ALA A 79 1.13 15.93 -7.24
CA ALA A 79 2.56 16.06 -6.87
C ALA A 79 2.80 16.94 -5.63
N ASP A 80 1.83 17.78 -5.30
CA ASP A 80 1.78 18.62 -4.13
C ASP A 80 1.24 17.78 -2.96
N ASN A 81 2.14 17.14 -2.22
CA ASN A 81 1.85 16.28 -1.06
C ASN A 81 1.37 17.08 0.18
N ASN A 82 0.54 18.11 -0.04
CA ASN A 82 -0.04 18.98 0.98
C ASN A 82 -1.40 18.40 1.40
N GLY A 83 -1.45 17.36 2.23
CA GLY A 83 -2.72 17.07 2.90
C GLY A 83 -2.91 15.71 3.54
N LEU A 84 -2.35 14.62 3.01
CA LEU A 84 -2.86 13.28 3.39
C LEU A 84 -2.73 12.90 4.87
N LEU A 85 -1.66 13.32 5.54
CA LEU A 85 -1.49 13.00 6.95
C LEU A 85 -2.36 13.88 7.87
N LEU A 86 -2.64 15.13 7.48
CA LEU A 86 -3.49 16.04 8.26
C LEU A 86 -4.97 15.78 7.98
N ASP A 87 -5.37 15.59 6.72
CA ASP A 87 -6.77 15.37 6.35
C ASP A 87 -7.32 14.04 6.89
N ILE A 88 -6.49 12.99 6.97
CA ILE A 88 -6.88 11.72 7.60
C ILE A 88 -6.97 11.86 9.12
N VAL A 89 -6.10 12.65 9.76
CA VAL A 89 -6.16 12.91 11.21
C VAL A 89 -7.36 13.79 11.57
N GLU A 90 -7.66 14.79 10.75
CA GLU A 90 -8.76 15.74 10.99
C GLU A 90 -10.14 15.16 10.65
N ASN A 91 -10.24 14.29 9.64
CA ASN A 91 -11.52 13.72 9.20
C ASN A 91 -11.73 12.23 9.57
N GLY A 92 -10.68 11.52 10.01
CA GLY A 92 -10.70 10.06 10.21
C GLY A 92 -11.06 9.56 11.61
N PHE A 93 -11.21 10.44 12.60
CA PHE A 93 -11.81 10.09 13.88
C PHE A 93 -13.12 10.84 14.01
N GLY A 94 -14.18 10.27 13.42
CA GLY A 94 -15.54 10.76 13.57
C GLY A 94 -15.80 11.12 15.03
N ARG A 95 -16.23 12.37 15.25
CA ARG A 95 -16.80 12.80 16.53
C ARG A 95 -17.77 11.73 17.01
N ALA A 96 -17.45 11.10 18.14
CA ALA A 96 -18.42 10.30 18.86
C ALA A 96 -19.61 11.22 19.17
N ALA A 97 -20.76 10.88 18.60
CA ALA A 97 -22.05 11.39 19.06
C ALA A 97 -22.40 10.70 20.39
#